data_AF-A0A9W6GCY4-F1
#
_entry.id   AF-A0A9W6GCY4-F1
#
_cell.length_a   1.000
_cell.length_b   1.000
_cell.length_c   1.000
_cell.angle_alpha   90.00
_cell.angle_beta   90.00
_cell.angle_gamma   90.00
#
_symmetry.space_group_name_H-M   'P 1'
#
loop_
_entity.id
_entity.type
_entity.pdbx_description
1 polymer ?
#
loop_
_entity_poly.entity_id
_entity_poly.type
_entity_poly.pdbx_seq_one_letter_code
_entity_poly.pdbx_strand_id
1 'polypeptide(L)'
;MVGKPSRERRGRARRAIGLTGIAALLPIVLAGCSLDDAFYLGWPRTRPTTQSEQMFDLWIGSTVAALAVGVIVWGLTFWCIAAYKKKDTDTELPRQTKYNLPAELTFTALPFVLIGILFYYTVIVQDNVTEMSDEPTNCTNVTAFKWNWQFTYSDENCEPLLGADGQPVTETGDSDYIPIIVVPNQEDVRFVGNAEDVIHSFWVPDLLFKRDLIPGSDAQTTQWEVDFKSEGVFVGRCAELCGAYHAFMNFEMRVVSPEDYETFVNARVEGMSTPEALELIGFTGDDRYATTTHPFDTDQATGEAS
;
A
#
# COMPACT_ATOMS: atom_id res chain seq x y z
N MET A 1 45.67 -7.32 58.52
CA MET A 1 45.35 -6.12 57.71
C MET A 1 44.80 -6.57 56.37
N VAL A 2 43.48 -6.55 56.19
CA VAL A 2 42.83 -6.93 54.92
C VAL A 2 42.58 -5.65 54.14
N GLY A 3 43.33 -5.45 53.05
CA GLY A 3 43.25 -4.24 52.23
C GLY A 3 41.91 -4.13 51.51
N LYS A 4 41.23 -2.99 51.66
CA LYS A 4 40.06 -2.62 50.84
C LYS A 4 40.50 -2.51 49.37
N PRO A 5 39.80 -3.14 48.41
CA PRO A 5 40.13 -2.99 47.00
C PRO A 5 39.90 -1.55 46.54
N SER A 6 40.80 -1.06 45.67
CA SER A 6 40.80 0.31 45.16
C SER A 6 39.52 0.66 44.38
N ARG A 7 39.11 1.93 44.50
CA ARG A 7 37.85 2.51 44.00
C ARG A 7 37.68 2.36 42.47
N GLU A 8 38.77 2.23 41.72
CA GLU A 8 38.76 2.01 40.26
C GLU A 8 38.22 0.63 39.83
N ARG A 9 38.54 -0.43 40.60
CA ARG A 9 38.15 -1.80 40.24
C ARG A 9 36.63 -2.02 40.35
N ARG A 10 35.97 -1.30 41.27
CA ARG A 10 34.51 -1.28 41.43
C ARG A 10 33.79 -0.57 40.27
N GLY A 11 34.43 0.42 39.63
CA GLY A 11 33.86 1.16 38.49
C GLY A 11 33.84 0.34 37.20
N ARG A 12 34.92 -0.38 36.91
CA ARG A 12 35.02 -1.29 35.74
C ARG A 12 34.05 -2.47 35.83
N ALA A 13 33.92 -3.09 37.00
CA ALA A 13 32.99 -4.20 37.22
C ALA A 13 31.51 -3.77 37.07
N ARG A 14 31.14 -2.58 37.58
CA ARG A 14 29.78 -2.03 37.42
C ARG A 14 29.45 -1.65 35.97
N ARG A 15 30.42 -1.11 35.20
CA ARG A 15 30.24 -0.85 33.76
C ARG A 15 30.12 -2.12 32.95
N ALA A 16 30.91 -3.16 33.27
CA ALA A 16 30.84 -4.44 32.59
C ALA A 16 29.49 -5.16 32.84
N ILE A 17 29.00 -5.14 34.09
CA ILE A 17 27.69 -5.72 34.46
C ILE A 17 26.52 -4.93 33.87
N GLY A 18 26.64 -3.60 33.78
CA GLY A 18 25.63 -2.76 33.12
C GLY A 18 25.56 -3.01 31.61
N LEU A 19 26.70 -3.19 30.94
CA LEU A 19 26.76 -3.48 29.50
C LEU A 19 26.28 -4.90 29.18
N THR A 20 26.60 -5.91 29.99
CA THR A 20 26.07 -7.27 29.79
C THR A 20 24.59 -7.38 30.15
N GLY A 21 24.11 -6.65 31.15
CA GLY A 21 22.68 -6.61 31.49
C GLY A 21 21.83 -5.96 30.39
N ILE A 22 22.30 -4.86 29.79
CA ILE A 22 21.64 -4.20 28.67
C ILE A 22 21.71 -5.08 27.41
N ALA A 23 22.86 -5.69 27.12
CA ALA A 23 23.02 -6.60 25.97
C ALA A 23 22.20 -7.90 26.09
N ALA A 24 21.91 -8.37 27.32
CA ALA A 24 21.06 -9.54 27.55
C ALA A 24 19.55 -9.20 27.54
N LEU A 25 19.17 -7.96 27.90
CA LEU A 25 17.79 -7.48 27.84
C LEU A 25 17.37 -7.05 26.42
N LEU A 26 18.30 -6.56 25.61
CA LEU A 26 18.03 -6.12 24.24
C LEU A 26 17.39 -7.21 23.35
N PRO A 27 17.89 -8.47 23.28
CA PRO A 27 17.25 -9.51 22.51
C PRO A 27 15.90 -9.97 23.10
N ILE A 28 15.67 -9.83 24.41
CA ILE A 28 14.38 -10.17 25.05
C ILE A 28 13.32 -9.10 24.76
N VAL A 29 13.72 -7.83 24.66
CA VAL A 29 12.85 -6.72 24.22
C VAL A 29 12.61 -6.78 22.71
N LEU A 30 13.60 -7.20 21.92
CA LEU A 30 13.49 -7.36 20.46
C LEU A 30 12.77 -8.65 20.03
N ALA A 31 12.74 -9.70 20.86
CA ALA A 31 12.07 -10.96 20.53
C ALA A 31 10.53 -10.91 20.64
N GLY A 32 9.96 -9.83 21.19
CA GLY A 32 8.52 -9.67 21.40
C GLY A 32 7.78 -8.92 20.29
N CYS A 33 8.48 -8.28 19.35
CA CYS A 33 7.87 -7.56 18.24
C CYS A 33 8.29 -8.22 16.93
N SER A 34 7.33 -8.77 16.18
CA SER A 34 7.59 -9.02 14.76
C SER A 34 7.95 -7.68 14.10
N LEU A 35 8.94 -7.68 13.21
CA LEU A 35 9.32 -6.44 12.51
C LEU A 35 8.15 -5.87 11.71
N ASP A 36 7.31 -6.76 11.16
CA ASP A 36 6.02 -6.44 10.56
C ASP A 36 5.15 -5.62 11.52
N ASP A 37 4.83 -6.12 12.71
CA ASP A 37 3.95 -5.40 13.66
C ASP A 37 4.55 -4.08 14.16
N ALA A 38 5.88 -3.99 14.27
CA ALA A 38 6.57 -2.80 14.75
C ALA A 38 6.67 -1.69 13.70
N PHE A 39 6.82 -2.04 12.42
CA PHE A 39 7.08 -1.09 11.32
C PHE A 39 5.98 -1.03 10.27
N TYR A 40 4.82 -1.63 10.56
CA TYR A 40 3.64 -1.59 9.72
C TYR A 40 3.11 -0.18 9.42
N LEU A 41 3.37 0.81 10.29
CA LEU A 41 3.09 2.26 10.06
C LEU A 41 1.73 2.63 9.42
N GLY A 42 0.69 1.84 9.67
CA GLY A 42 -0.66 2.12 9.16
C GLY A 42 -0.93 1.66 7.73
N TRP A 43 -0.14 0.72 7.19
CA TRP A 43 -0.48 -0.02 5.97
C TRP A 43 -1.76 -0.88 6.18
N PRO A 44 -2.24 -1.66 5.19
CA PRO A 44 -3.26 -2.72 5.37
C PRO A 44 -2.66 -4.12 5.65
N ARG A 45 -3.35 -4.96 6.47
CA ARG A 45 -2.76 -6.19 7.07
C ARG A 45 -2.96 -7.43 6.21
N THR A 46 -4.06 -7.44 5.48
CA THR A 46 -4.58 -8.58 4.73
C THR A 46 -3.65 -9.01 3.60
N ARG A 47 -2.99 -8.05 2.92
CA ARG A 47 -2.01 -8.25 1.83
C ARG A 47 -2.43 -9.44 0.94
N PRO A 48 -3.57 -9.34 0.24
CA PRO A 48 -4.21 -10.50 -0.38
C PRO A 48 -3.53 -10.96 -1.68
N THR A 49 -2.40 -10.35 -2.07
CA THR A 49 -1.72 -10.62 -3.35
C THR A 49 -0.21 -10.78 -3.20
N THR A 50 0.42 -11.53 -4.11
CA THR A 50 1.88 -11.68 -4.15
C THR A 50 2.58 -10.32 -4.24
N GLN A 51 2.06 -9.44 -5.09
CA GLN A 51 2.57 -8.10 -5.33
C GLN A 51 2.50 -7.25 -4.04
N SER A 52 1.38 -7.33 -3.30
CA SER A 52 1.18 -6.61 -2.03
C SER A 52 2.19 -7.03 -0.95
N GLU A 53 2.52 -8.32 -0.86
CA GLU A 53 3.54 -8.81 0.06
C GLU A 53 4.94 -8.28 -0.30
N GLN A 54 5.33 -8.36 -1.57
CA GLN A 54 6.65 -7.88 -2.02
C GLN A 54 6.83 -6.37 -1.82
N MET A 55 5.80 -5.57 -2.11
CA MET A 55 5.84 -4.12 -1.88
C MET A 55 5.93 -3.79 -0.39
N PHE A 56 5.22 -4.54 0.46
CA PHE A 56 5.28 -4.34 1.90
C PHE A 56 6.65 -4.70 2.48
N ASP A 57 7.26 -5.80 2.02
CA ASP A 57 8.61 -6.19 2.47
C ASP A 57 9.65 -5.11 2.11
N LEU A 58 9.55 -4.53 0.91
CA LEU A 58 10.37 -3.38 0.51
C LEU A 58 10.10 -2.15 1.38
N TRP A 59 8.85 -1.88 1.72
CA TRP A 59 8.48 -0.82 2.65
C TRP A 59 9.12 -1.01 4.04
N ILE A 60 9.06 -2.20 4.61
CA ILE A 60 9.67 -2.50 5.91
C ILE A 60 11.19 -2.32 5.84
N GLY A 61 11.83 -2.88 4.81
CA GLY A 61 13.27 -2.75 4.60
C GLY A 61 13.72 -1.29 4.48
N SER A 62 13.02 -0.51 3.65
CA SER A 62 13.30 0.92 3.44
C SER A 62 13.03 1.77 4.67
N THR A 63 11.96 1.48 5.42
CA THR A 63 11.61 2.16 6.67
C THR A 63 12.68 1.92 7.74
N VAL A 64 13.11 0.67 7.93
CA VAL A 64 14.16 0.33 8.90
C VAL A 64 15.47 1.03 8.53
N ALA A 65 15.84 1.04 7.25
CA ALA A 65 17.02 1.76 6.78
C ALA A 65 16.92 3.28 7.02
N ALA A 66 15.76 3.88 6.71
CA ALA A 66 15.50 5.30 6.93
C ALA A 66 15.56 5.66 8.42
N LEU A 67 14.98 4.84 9.29
CA LEU A 67 15.03 5.03 10.74
C LEU A 67 16.45 4.88 11.29
N ALA A 68 17.24 3.94 10.80
CA ALA A 68 18.64 3.81 11.19
C ALA A 68 19.44 5.09 10.87
N VAL A 69 19.26 5.65 9.67
CA VAL A 69 19.85 6.95 9.28
C VAL A 69 19.30 8.07 10.15
N GLY A 70 17.98 8.13 10.35
CA GLY A 70 17.31 9.14 11.15
C GLY A 70 17.81 9.18 12.59
N VAL A 71 17.99 8.03 13.24
CA VAL A 71 18.55 7.93 14.61
C VAL A 71 19.99 8.44 14.66
N ILE A 72 20.81 8.16 13.66
CA ILE A 72 22.19 8.68 13.59
C ILE A 72 22.16 10.21 13.47
N VAL A 73 21.36 10.74 12.55
CA VAL A 73 21.25 12.20 12.32
C VAL A 73 20.72 12.90 13.57
N TRP A 74 19.60 12.44 14.13
CA TRP A 74 19.05 12.99 15.36
C TRP A 74 20.02 12.89 16.53
N GLY A 75 20.70 11.75 16.68
CA GLY A 75 21.73 11.54 17.70
C GLY A 75 22.85 12.56 17.58
N LEU A 76 23.38 12.80 16.38
CA LEU A 76 24.40 13.82 16.12
C LEU A 76 23.87 15.24 16.36
N THR A 77 22.65 15.54 15.95
CA THR A 77 22.01 16.85 16.18
C THR A 77 21.86 17.13 17.68
N PHE A 78 21.26 16.21 18.43
CA PHE A 78 21.08 16.35 19.88
C PHE A 78 22.41 16.35 20.62
N TRP A 79 23.39 15.57 20.17
CA TRP A 79 24.74 15.64 20.67
C TRP A 79 25.33 17.04 20.47
N CYS A 80 25.23 17.61 19.28
CA CYS A 80 25.74 18.95 19.00
C CYS A 80 25.06 20.01 19.87
N ILE A 81 23.73 19.93 20.02
CA ILE A 81 22.96 20.83 20.89
C ILE A 81 23.44 20.72 22.35
N ALA A 82 23.67 19.52 22.86
CA ALA A 82 24.05 19.31 24.26
C ALA A 82 25.53 19.63 24.53
N ALA A 83 26.43 19.18 23.64
CA ALA A 83 27.88 19.26 23.82
C ALA A 83 28.45 20.66 23.54
N TYR A 84 27.87 21.39 22.58
CA TYR A 84 28.33 22.72 22.17
C TYR A 84 27.40 23.85 22.61
N LYS A 85 26.50 23.58 23.57
CA LYS A 85 25.70 24.63 24.21
C LYS A 85 26.62 25.63 24.92
N LYS A 86 26.49 26.92 24.58
CA LYS A 86 27.20 28.02 25.25
C LYS A 86 26.86 28.05 26.74
N LYS A 87 27.88 28.14 27.59
CA LYS A 87 27.76 28.37 29.04
C LYS A 87 28.08 29.83 29.36
N ASP A 88 27.58 30.30 30.49
CA ASP A 88 27.83 31.68 30.95
C ASP A 88 29.31 31.99 31.19
N THR A 89 30.12 30.94 31.40
CA THR A 89 31.57 31.02 31.60
C THR A 89 32.38 31.12 30.31
N ASP A 90 31.75 30.94 29.14
CA ASP A 90 32.46 30.85 27.87
C ASP A 90 32.69 32.26 27.28
N THR A 91 33.95 32.71 27.30
CA THR A 91 34.36 34.03 26.81
C THR A 91 35.13 34.00 25.48
N GLU A 92 35.52 32.81 25.01
CA GLU A 92 36.30 32.64 23.78
C GLU A 92 35.43 32.17 22.61
N LEU A 93 35.85 32.50 21.39
CA LEU A 93 35.18 32.04 20.16
C LEU A 93 35.46 30.55 19.91
N PRO A 94 34.51 29.80 19.32
CA PRO A 94 34.72 28.39 18.99
C PRO A 94 35.78 28.21 17.91
N ARG A 95 36.38 27.01 17.87
CA ARG A 95 37.40 26.64 16.88
C ARG A 95 36.86 26.84 15.46
N GLN A 96 37.52 27.70 14.68
CA GLN A 96 37.16 27.98 13.30
C GLN A 96 37.79 26.93 12.36
N THR A 97 36.98 26.00 11.87
CA THR A 97 37.38 25.00 10.86
C THR A 97 36.64 25.24 9.55
N LYS A 98 37.34 25.12 8.40
CA LYS A 98 36.75 25.42 7.08
C LYS A 98 36.58 24.21 6.16
N TYR A 99 37.58 23.34 6.08
CA TYR A 99 37.59 22.24 5.11
C TYR A 99 37.90 20.92 5.80
N ASN A 100 37.15 19.88 5.42
CA ASN A 100 37.40 18.51 5.86
C ASN A 100 37.09 17.55 4.71
N LEU A 101 38.01 17.50 3.74
CA LEU A 101 37.87 16.70 2.53
C LEU A 101 37.54 15.22 2.82
N PRO A 102 38.18 14.52 3.79
CA PRO A 102 37.79 13.15 4.13
C PRO A 102 36.33 13.00 4.59
N ALA A 103 35.83 13.94 5.40
CA ALA A 103 34.43 13.91 5.85
C ALA A 103 33.47 14.22 4.69
N GLU A 104 33.79 15.21 3.86
CA GLU A 104 33.00 15.57 2.68
C GLU A 104 32.88 14.40 1.70
N LEU A 105 33.96 13.66 1.46
CA LEU A 105 33.94 12.46 0.62
C LEU A 105 33.09 11.36 1.24
N THR A 106 33.19 11.17 2.56
CA THR A 106 32.45 10.13 3.29
C THR A 106 30.94 10.37 3.23
N PHE A 107 30.48 11.59 3.52
CA PHE A 107 29.05 11.93 3.49
C PHE A 107 28.49 12.08 2.08
N THR A 108 29.32 12.05 1.04
CA THR A 108 28.87 11.99 -0.35
C THR A 108 28.78 10.54 -0.84
N ALA A 109 29.82 9.74 -0.61
CA ALA A 109 29.87 8.35 -1.06
C ALA A 109 28.88 7.45 -0.31
N LEU A 110 28.71 7.65 1.01
CA LEU A 110 27.83 6.79 1.82
C LEU A 110 26.35 6.90 1.37
N PRO A 111 25.72 8.09 1.25
CA PRO A 111 24.35 8.18 0.74
C PRO A 111 24.20 7.63 -0.68
N PHE A 112 25.20 7.84 -1.54
CA PHE A 112 25.18 7.30 -2.89
C PHE A 112 25.09 5.77 -2.90
N VAL A 113 25.89 5.08 -2.09
CA VAL A 113 25.84 3.61 -1.96
C VAL A 113 24.50 3.15 -1.37
N LEU A 114 24.00 3.83 -0.34
CA LEU A 114 22.70 3.49 0.27
C LEU A 114 21.55 3.61 -0.73
N ILE A 115 21.52 4.70 -1.51
CA ILE A 115 20.53 4.89 -2.57
C ILE A 115 20.70 3.84 -3.66
N GLY A 116 21.94 3.50 -4.04
CA GLY A 116 22.19 2.45 -5.05
C GLY A 116 21.64 1.08 -4.64
N ILE A 117 21.77 0.72 -3.35
CA ILE A 117 21.19 -0.52 -2.81
C ILE A 117 19.66 -0.45 -2.82
N LEU A 118 19.07 0.65 -2.34
CA LEU A 118 17.61 0.82 -2.33
C LEU A 118 17.04 0.76 -3.76
N PHE A 119 17.67 1.46 -4.69
CA PHE A 119 17.29 1.47 -6.11
C PHE A 119 17.32 0.06 -6.73
N TYR A 120 18.34 -0.74 -6.43
CA TYR A 120 18.43 -2.12 -6.91
C TYR A 120 17.21 -2.96 -6.47
N TYR A 121 16.84 -2.91 -5.18
CA TYR A 121 15.67 -3.62 -4.69
C TYR A 121 14.35 -3.04 -5.21
N THR A 122 14.27 -1.72 -5.39
CA THR A 122 13.10 -1.07 -6.00
C THR A 122 12.86 -1.56 -7.41
N VAL A 123 13.90 -1.66 -8.24
CA VAL A 123 13.75 -2.15 -9.63
C VAL A 123 13.29 -3.60 -9.65
N ILE A 124 13.84 -4.48 -8.80
CA ILE A 124 13.39 -5.88 -8.74
C ILE A 124 11.90 -5.98 -8.40
N VAL A 125 11.46 -5.27 -7.36
CA VAL A 125 10.05 -5.30 -6.95
C VAL A 125 9.17 -4.66 -8.02
N GLN A 126 9.60 -3.57 -8.65
CA GLN A 126 8.87 -2.94 -9.74
C GLN A 126 8.69 -3.90 -10.92
N ASP A 127 9.75 -4.57 -11.36
CA ASP A 127 9.71 -5.48 -12.50
C ASP A 127 8.72 -6.63 -12.23
N ASN A 128 8.77 -7.23 -11.03
CA ASN A 128 7.81 -8.28 -10.63
C ASN A 128 6.36 -7.77 -10.54
N VAL A 129 6.15 -6.57 -9.98
CA VAL A 129 4.79 -6.00 -9.80
C VAL A 129 4.18 -5.55 -11.14
N THR A 130 5.02 -5.21 -12.12
CA THR A 130 4.58 -4.78 -13.46
C THR A 130 4.69 -5.88 -14.51
N GLU A 131 5.04 -7.09 -14.10
CA GLU A 131 5.02 -8.26 -14.97
C GLU A 131 3.61 -8.50 -15.47
N MET A 132 3.50 -8.91 -16.73
CA MET A 132 2.25 -9.26 -17.37
C MET A 132 2.44 -10.58 -18.08
N SER A 133 1.48 -11.49 -17.92
CA SER A 133 1.42 -12.75 -18.62
C SER A 133 1.10 -12.54 -20.11
N ASP A 134 1.42 -13.53 -20.96
CA ASP A 134 0.96 -13.48 -22.35
C ASP A 134 -0.54 -13.81 -22.45
N GLU A 135 -1.02 -14.71 -21.59
CA GLU A 135 -2.39 -15.22 -21.53
C GLU A 135 -2.94 -15.05 -20.10
N PRO A 136 -3.81 -14.05 -19.84
CA PRO A 136 -4.37 -13.83 -18.51
C PRO A 136 -5.46 -14.86 -18.20
N THR A 137 -5.60 -15.25 -16.92
CA THR A 137 -6.64 -16.19 -16.50
C THR A 137 -8.02 -15.54 -16.49
N ASN A 138 -8.08 -14.24 -16.21
CA ASN A 138 -9.32 -13.47 -16.18
C ASN A 138 -9.08 -12.03 -16.61
N CYS A 139 -10.03 -11.43 -17.30
CA CYS A 139 -10.00 -10.01 -17.65
C CYS A 139 -11.22 -9.28 -17.11
N THR A 140 -10.99 -8.11 -16.53
CA THR A 140 -12.06 -7.16 -16.19
C THR A 140 -11.70 -5.76 -16.69
N ASN A 141 -12.58 -5.18 -17.50
CA ASN A 141 -12.44 -3.81 -17.98
C ASN A 141 -12.94 -2.84 -16.91
N VAL A 142 -12.12 -1.85 -16.56
CA VAL A 142 -12.40 -0.83 -15.56
C VAL A 142 -12.54 0.51 -16.26
N THR A 143 -13.75 1.07 -16.24
CA THR A 143 -14.05 2.37 -16.83
C THR A 143 -14.42 3.35 -15.71
N ALA A 144 -13.68 4.45 -15.59
CA ALA A 144 -14.01 5.53 -14.68
C ALA A 144 -14.70 6.70 -15.41
N PHE A 145 -15.71 7.28 -14.77
CA PHE A 145 -16.44 8.45 -15.28
C PHE A 145 -16.91 9.34 -14.13
N LYS A 146 -17.36 10.56 -14.41
CA LYS A 146 -17.86 11.49 -13.40
C LYS A 146 -19.27 11.11 -12.94
N TRP A 147 -19.49 10.75 -11.68
CA TRP A 147 -18.51 10.47 -10.61
C TRP A 147 -18.78 9.06 -10.06
N ASN A 148 -18.51 8.05 -10.88
CA ASN A 148 -18.59 6.67 -10.48
C ASN A 148 -17.74 5.74 -11.37
N TRP A 149 -17.87 4.43 -11.14
CA TRP A 149 -17.14 3.38 -11.79
C TRP A 149 -18.09 2.47 -12.56
N GLN A 150 -17.61 1.96 -13.69
CA GLN A 150 -18.21 0.87 -14.42
C GLN A 150 -17.20 -0.27 -14.56
N PHE A 151 -17.63 -1.48 -14.24
CA PHE A 151 -16.84 -2.69 -14.39
C PHE A 151 -17.50 -3.58 -15.43
N THR A 152 -16.76 -3.93 -16.48
CA THR A 152 -17.26 -4.77 -17.57
C THR A 152 -16.52 -6.09 -17.54
N TYR A 153 -17.27 -7.19 -17.42
CA TYR A 153 -16.72 -8.54 -17.36
C TYR A 153 -16.35 -9.00 -18.76
N SER A 154 -15.16 -9.57 -18.92
CA SER A 154 -14.59 -9.92 -20.21
C SER A 154 -14.14 -11.38 -20.27
N ASP A 155 -13.96 -11.89 -21.48
CA ASP A 155 -13.35 -13.20 -21.73
C ASP A 155 -11.81 -13.18 -21.56
N GLU A 156 -11.15 -14.30 -21.82
CA GLU A 156 -9.69 -14.46 -21.73
C GLU A 156 -8.91 -13.57 -22.73
N ASN A 157 -9.58 -13.08 -23.79
CA ASN A 157 -8.99 -12.12 -24.74
C ASN A 157 -9.23 -10.66 -24.31
N CYS A 158 -9.79 -10.45 -23.11
CA CYS A 158 -10.26 -9.18 -22.59
C CYS A 158 -11.37 -8.51 -23.43
N GLU A 159 -12.10 -9.29 -24.22
CA GLU A 159 -13.28 -8.81 -24.95
C GLU A 159 -14.54 -8.91 -24.07
N PRO A 160 -15.44 -7.92 -24.07
CA PRO A 160 -16.61 -7.91 -23.20
C PRO A 160 -17.53 -9.12 -23.40
N LEU A 161 -17.91 -9.78 -22.30
CA LEU A 161 -18.94 -10.79 -22.31
C LEU A 161 -20.29 -10.14 -22.62
N LEU A 162 -21.12 -10.82 -23.42
CA LEU A 162 -22.44 -10.32 -23.80
C LEU A 162 -23.52 -11.05 -23.00
N GLY A 163 -24.44 -10.28 -22.42
CA GLY A 163 -25.61 -10.80 -21.74
C GLY A 163 -26.68 -11.32 -22.71
N ALA A 164 -27.76 -11.85 -22.15
CA ALA A 164 -28.92 -12.35 -22.90
C ALA A 164 -29.59 -11.28 -23.81
N ASP A 165 -29.39 -9.99 -23.51
CA ASP A 165 -29.85 -8.84 -24.27
C ASP A 165 -28.89 -8.40 -25.39
N GLY A 166 -27.72 -9.05 -25.49
CA GLY A 166 -26.66 -8.72 -26.43
C GLY A 166 -25.86 -7.47 -26.06
N GLN A 167 -26.03 -6.91 -24.86
CA GLN A 167 -25.21 -5.84 -24.34
C GLN A 167 -24.04 -6.39 -23.50
N PRO A 168 -22.95 -5.63 -23.33
CA PRO A 168 -21.87 -6.00 -22.43
C PRO A 168 -22.38 -6.21 -21.00
N VAL A 169 -21.90 -7.27 -20.34
CA VAL A 169 -22.20 -7.53 -18.93
C VAL A 169 -21.43 -6.52 -18.08
N THR A 170 -22.14 -5.52 -17.58
CA THR A 170 -21.56 -4.41 -16.84
C THR A 170 -22.17 -4.26 -15.45
N GLU A 171 -21.33 -3.83 -14.52
CA GLU A 171 -21.73 -3.30 -13.23
C GLU A 171 -21.45 -1.81 -13.24
N THR A 172 -22.47 -0.98 -13.05
CA THR A 172 -22.33 0.48 -13.07
C THR A 172 -22.83 1.07 -11.76
N GLY A 173 -22.01 1.90 -11.13
CA GLY A 173 -22.39 2.62 -9.93
C GLY A 173 -23.22 3.86 -10.24
N ASP A 174 -24.02 4.29 -9.27
CA ASP A 174 -24.73 5.57 -9.29
C ASP A 174 -24.62 6.29 -7.93
N SER A 175 -25.41 7.35 -7.71
CA SER A 175 -25.35 8.12 -6.45
C SER A 175 -25.82 7.35 -5.23
N ASP A 176 -26.74 6.40 -5.40
CA ASP A 176 -27.36 5.62 -4.32
C ASP A 176 -26.82 4.17 -4.27
N TYR A 177 -26.02 3.78 -5.27
CA TYR A 177 -25.47 2.45 -5.43
C TYR A 177 -23.96 2.46 -5.67
N ILE A 178 -23.23 1.84 -4.73
CA ILE A 178 -21.78 1.60 -4.88
C ILE A 178 -21.57 0.36 -5.75
N PRO A 179 -20.79 0.46 -6.84
CA PRO A 179 -20.55 -0.68 -7.71
C PRO A 179 -19.61 -1.69 -7.08
N ILE A 180 -19.90 -2.97 -7.30
CA ILE A 180 -19.11 -4.10 -6.77
C ILE A 180 -18.40 -4.81 -7.93
N ILE A 181 -17.07 -4.74 -7.94
CA ILE A 181 -16.24 -5.56 -8.84
C ILE A 181 -15.98 -6.92 -8.19
N VAL A 182 -16.37 -8.00 -8.86
CA VAL A 182 -16.09 -9.37 -8.41
C VAL A 182 -14.96 -9.94 -9.27
N VAL A 183 -13.96 -10.56 -8.65
CA VAL A 183 -12.83 -11.18 -9.36
C VAL A 183 -12.49 -12.54 -8.74
N PRO A 184 -11.94 -13.48 -9.52
CA PRO A 184 -11.56 -14.78 -8.98
C PRO A 184 -10.25 -14.69 -8.18
N ASN A 185 -10.12 -15.53 -7.16
CA ASN A 185 -8.89 -15.75 -6.41
C ASN A 185 -7.91 -16.59 -7.25
N GLN A 186 -7.25 -15.96 -8.23
CA GLN A 186 -6.33 -16.59 -9.17
C GLN A 186 -5.11 -15.73 -9.44
N GLU A 187 -4.13 -16.32 -10.12
CA GLU A 187 -2.98 -15.63 -10.70
C GLU A 187 -3.35 -15.06 -12.08
N ASP A 188 -2.63 -14.01 -12.50
CA ASP A 188 -2.80 -13.35 -13.79
C ASP A 188 -4.22 -12.77 -14.02
N VAL A 189 -4.84 -12.22 -12.97
CA VAL A 189 -6.11 -11.47 -13.11
C VAL A 189 -5.80 -10.09 -13.68
N ARG A 190 -6.16 -9.89 -14.95
CA ARG A 190 -5.87 -8.68 -15.72
C ARG A 190 -6.99 -7.66 -15.60
N PHE A 191 -6.58 -6.42 -15.36
CA PHE A 191 -7.45 -5.26 -15.43
C PHE A 191 -7.04 -4.37 -16.60
N VAL A 192 -8.03 -3.94 -17.38
CA VAL A 192 -7.83 -3.00 -18.49
C VAL A 192 -8.57 -1.72 -18.15
N GLY A 193 -7.82 -0.68 -17.89
CA GLY A 193 -8.31 0.56 -17.33
C GLY A 193 -8.39 1.70 -18.34
N ASN A 194 -9.55 2.36 -18.42
CA ASN A 194 -9.79 3.59 -19.17
C ASN A 194 -10.63 4.61 -18.36
N ALA A 195 -10.66 5.86 -18.80
CA ALA A 195 -11.51 6.90 -18.24
C ALA A 195 -12.26 7.64 -19.36
N GLU A 196 -13.55 7.92 -19.16
CA GLU A 196 -14.37 8.58 -20.18
C GLU A 196 -14.18 10.10 -20.23
N ASP A 197 -13.70 10.71 -19.13
CA ASP A 197 -13.69 12.16 -18.99
C ASP A 197 -12.39 12.79 -18.48
N VAL A 198 -12.05 12.60 -17.20
CA VAL A 198 -10.85 13.14 -16.54
C VAL A 198 -10.00 12.00 -16.03
N ILE A 199 -8.79 12.33 -15.57
CA ILE A 199 -7.93 11.33 -14.94
C ILE A 199 -8.58 10.91 -13.62
N HIS A 200 -8.67 9.60 -13.41
CA HIS A 200 -9.02 8.97 -12.14
C HIS A 200 -7.87 8.05 -11.73
N SER A 201 -7.95 7.43 -10.56
CA SER A 201 -6.97 6.42 -10.17
C SER A 201 -7.64 5.28 -9.45
N PHE A 202 -7.52 4.09 -10.03
CA PHE A 202 -8.02 2.86 -9.44
C PHE A 202 -7.09 2.46 -8.32
N TRP A 203 -7.60 2.47 -7.09
CA TRP A 203 -6.84 2.12 -5.91
C TRP A 203 -7.65 1.26 -4.94
N VAL A 204 -7.20 0.03 -4.74
CA VAL A 204 -7.65 -0.83 -3.64
C VAL A 204 -6.51 -0.84 -2.62
N PRO A 205 -6.64 -0.17 -1.45
CA PRO A 205 -5.53 0.01 -0.52
C PRO A 205 -4.86 -1.30 -0.10
N ASP A 206 -5.63 -2.36 0.12
CA ASP A 206 -5.11 -3.67 0.53
C ASP A 206 -4.17 -4.31 -0.51
N LEU A 207 -4.30 -3.94 -1.80
CA LEU A 207 -3.39 -4.42 -2.85
C LEU A 207 -2.04 -3.68 -2.87
N LEU A 208 -1.93 -2.57 -2.11
CA LEU A 208 -0.76 -1.67 -2.07
C LEU A 208 -0.35 -1.07 -3.43
N PHE A 209 -1.21 -1.20 -4.44
CA PHE A 209 -0.96 -0.78 -5.81
C PHE A 209 -2.09 0.11 -6.30
N LYS A 210 -1.75 1.13 -7.09
CA LYS A 210 -2.72 1.98 -7.78
C LYS A 210 -2.32 2.15 -9.24
N ARG A 211 -3.31 2.32 -10.11
CA ARG A 211 -3.08 2.69 -11.52
C ARG A 211 -4.01 3.84 -11.91
N ASP A 212 -3.42 4.86 -12.49
CA ASP A 212 -4.16 6.03 -12.96
C ASP A 212 -4.83 5.68 -14.30
N LEU A 213 -6.12 6.02 -14.41
CA LEU A 213 -6.94 5.83 -15.59
C LEU A 213 -6.97 7.14 -16.37
N ILE A 214 -6.38 7.13 -17.55
CA ILE A 214 -6.13 8.34 -18.34
C ILE A 214 -7.10 8.37 -19.53
N PRO A 215 -7.90 9.43 -19.70
CA PRO A 215 -8.81 9.53 -20.82
C PRO A 215 -8.05 9.71 -22.12
N GLY A 216 -8.53 9.09 -23.19
CA GLY A 216 -7.97 9.26 -24.53
C GLY A 216 -8.12 8.03 -25.42
N SER A 217 -7.20 7.89 -26.40
CA SER A 217 -7.20 6.76 -27.32
C SER A 217 -6.74 5.46 -26.65
N ASP A 218 -6.89 4.34 -27.34
CA ASP A 218 -6.45 3.01 -26.86
C ASP A 218 -4.98 2.97 -26.41
N ALA A 219 -4.13 3.87 -26.93
CA ALA A 219 -2.74 4.01 -26.50
C ALA A 219 -2.58 4.59 -25.08
N GLN A 220 -3.64 5.17 -24.50
CA GLN A 220 -3.69 5.65 -23.10
C GLN A 220 -4.32 4.60 -22.17
N THR A 221 -4.91 3.54 -22.71
CA THR A 221 -5.46 2.44 -21.91
C THR A 221 -4.34 1.80 -21.10
N THR A 222 -4.54 1.73 -19.79
CA THR A 222 -3.58 1.13 -18.88
C THR A 222 -3.96 -0.31 -18.61
N GLN A 223 -2.97 -1.18 -18.42
CA GLN A 223 -3.19 -2.56 -18.05
C GLN A 223 -2.29 -2.93 -16.88
N TRP A 224 -2.77 -3.81 -16.02
CA TRP A 224 -2.01 -4.40 -14.92
C TRP A 224 -2.62 -5.74 -14.54
N GLU A 225 -1.80 -6.58 -13.92
CA GLU A 225 -2.19 -7.89 -13.42
C GLU A 225 -1.98 -7.99 -11.92
N VAL A 226 -2.76 -8.87 -11.31
CA VAL A 226 -2.75 -9.10 -9.88
C VAL A 226 -2.88 -10.60 -9.62
N ASP A 227 -2.00 -11.10 -8.75
CA ASP A 227 -2.06 -12.49 -8.29
C ASP A 227 -2.71 -12.57 -6.92
N PHE A 228 -3.98 -12.93 -6.90
CA PHE A 228 -4.71 -13.10 -5.65
C PHE A 228 -4.31 -14.42 -4.95
N LYS A 229 -4.05 -14.33 -3.65
CA LYS A 229 -3.69 -15.45 -2.77
C LYS A 229 -4.76 -15.78 -1.76
N SER A 230 -5.67 -14.84 -1.50
CA SER A 230 -6.76 -15.01 -0.54
C SER A 230 -8.02 -14.31 -1.02
N GLU A 231 -9.15 -14.96 -0.77
CA GLU A 231 -10.48 -14.35 -0.89
C GLU A 231 -10.69 -13.24 0.14
N GLY A 232 -11.62 -12.33 -0.15
CA GLY A 232 -11.96 -11.24 0.76
C GLY A 232 -12.80 -10.15 0.11
N VAL A 233 -13.21 -9.18 0.94
CA VAL A 233 -13.94 -7.99 0.53
C VAL A 233 -13.09 -6.78 0.87
N PHE A 234 -12.81 -5.95 -0.13
CA PHE A 234 -11.86 -4.85 -0.05
C PHE A 234 -12.48 -3.55 -0.54
N VAL A 235 -12.16 -2.45 0.13
CA VAL A 235 -12.62 -1.12 -0.30
C VAL A 235 -11.78 -0.63 -1.49
N GLY A 236 -12.45 -0.10 -2.50
CA GLY A 236 -11.87 0.62 -3.62
C GLY A 236 -12.10 2.12 -3.50
N ARG A 237 -11.12 2.93 -3.89
CA ARG A 237 -11.17 4.39 -3.84
C ARG A 237 -10.61 5.00 -5.12
N CYS A 238 -11.10 6.21 -5.44
CA CYS A 238 -10.42 7.08 -6.37
C CYS A 238 -9.22 7.76 -5.71
N ALA A 239 -8.03 7.67 -6.31
CA ALA A 239 -6.79 8.23 -5.77
C ALA A 239 -6.17 9.36 -6.62
N GLU A 240 -6.92 9.92 -7.57
CA GLU A 240 -6.53 11.11 -8.34
C GLU A 240 -7.69 12.11 -8.38
N LEU A 241 -7.40 13.39 -8.14
CA LEU A 241 -8.44 14.42 -7.95
C LEU A 241 -9.26 14.63 -9.23
N CYS A 242 -10.49 14.11 -9.25
CA CYS A 242 -11.36 14.10 -10.43
C CYS A 242 -12.51 15.13 -10.40
N GLY A 243 -12.70 15.85 -9.29
CA GLY A 243 -13.73 16.90 -9.17
C GLY A 243 -14.33 17.02 -7.78
N ALA A 244 -15.51 17.63 -7.70
CA ALA A 244 -16.18 17.97 -6.43
C ALA A 244 -16.53 16.73 -5.59
N TYR A 245 -16.89 15.61 -6.22
CA TYR A 245 -17.30 14.38 -5.53
C TYR A 245 -16.20 13.31 -5.55
N HIS A 246 -14.93 13.74 -5.68
CA HIS A 246 -13.77 12.84 -5.73
C HIS A 246 -13.73 11.83 -4.57
N ALA A 247 -13.98 12.28 -3.35
CA ALA A 247 -13.95 11.43 -2.16
C ALA A 247 -15.09 10.40 -2.09
N PHE A 248 -16.12 10.55 -2.93
CA PHE A 248 -17.30 9.70 -2.96
C PHE A 248 -17.26 8.65 -4.08
N MET A 249 -16.22 8.66 -4.91
CA MET A 249 -15.98 7.65 -5.95
C MET A 249 -15.39 6.37 -5.34
N ASN A 250 -16.12 5.75 -4.42
CA ASN A 250 -15.77 4.47 -3.85
C ASN A 250 -16.38 3.33 -4.67
N PHE A 251 -15.74 2.17 -4.63
CA PHE A 251 -16.25 0.90 -5.14
C PHE A 251 -15.89 -0.20 -4.14
N GLU A 252 -16.43 -1.40 -4.30
CA GLU A 252 -16.04 -2.56 -3.50
C GLU A 252 -15.49 -3.66 -4.39
N MET A 253 -14.34 -4.22 -4.03
CA MET A 253 -13.77 -5.38 -4.69
C MET A 253 -14.04 -6.64 -3.86
N ARG A 254 -14.59 -7.67 -4.50
CA ARG A 254 -14.79 -8.98 -3.91
C ARG A 254 -13.93 -10.00 -4.64
N VAL A 255 -13.00 -10.58 -3.91
CA VAL A 255 -12.19 -11.70 -4.38
C VAL A 255 -12.85 -12.97 -3.88
N VAL A 256 -13.35 -13.78 -4.79
CA VAL A 256 -14.14 -15.00 -4.50
C VAL A 256 -13.43 -16.23 -5.06
N SER A 257 -13.88 -17.43 -4.69
CA SER A 257 -13.33 -18.65 -5.28
C SER A 257 -13.56 -18.69 -6.80
N PRO A 258 -12.73 -19.38 -7.60
CA PRO A 258 -12.95 -19.48 -9.05
C PRO A 258 -14.31 -20.08 -9.42
N GLU A 259 -14.80 -21.06 -8.64
CA GLU A 259 -16.12 -21.68 -8.83
C GLU A 259 -17.27 -20.70 -8.57
N ASP A 260 -17.15 -19.90 -7.52
CA ASP A 260 -18.12 -18.83 -7.22
C ASP A 260 -18.07 -17.74 -8.30
N TYR A 261 -16.88 -17.38 -8.78
CA TYR A 261 -16.74 -16.40 -9.86
C TYR A 261 -17.45 -16.87 -11.14
N GLU A 262 -17.25 -18.12 -11.55
CA GLU A 262 -17.95 -18.71 -12.70
C GLU A 262 -19.47 -18.68 -12.50
N THR A 263 -19.95 -19.07 -11.31
CA THR A 263 -21.37 -19.03 -10.96
C THR A 263 -21.93 -17.62 -11.07
N PHE A 264 -21.21 -16.64 -10.52
CA PHE A 264 -21.59 -15.23 -10.55
C PHE A 264 -21.64 -14.69 -11.97
N VAL A 265 -20.58 -14.87 -12.77
CA VAL A 265 -20.50 -14.34 -14.14
C VAL A 265 -21.58 -14.97 -15.03
N ASN A 266 -21.81 -16.28 -14.92
CA ASN A 266 -22.87 -16.96 -15.67
C ASN A 266 -24.25 -16.37 -15.34
N ALA A 267 -24.55 -16.15 -14.06
CA ALA A 267 -25.80 -15.49 -13.65
C ALA A 267 -25.91 -14.06 -14.21
N ARG A 268 -24.81 -13.31 -14.26
CA ARG A 268 -24.78 -11.97 -14.88
C ARG A 268 -25.02 -12.03 -16.38
N VAL A 269 -24.45 -13.01 -17.08
CA VAL A 269 -24.70 -13.26 -18.51
C VAL A 269 -26.17 -13.62 -18.77
N GLU A 270 -26.80 -14.37 -17.87
CA GLU A 270 -28.23 -14.69 -17.93
C GLU A 270 -29.15 -13.48 -17.64
N GLY A 271 -28.56 -12.32 -17.29
CA GLY A 271 -29.28 -11.05 -17.11
C GLY A 271 -29.65 -10.75 -15.66
N MET A 272 -29.12 -11.48 -14.68
CA MET A 272 -29.32 -11.15 -13.27
C MET A 272 -28.55 -9.89 -12.89
N SER A 273 -29.08 -9.13 -11.94
CA SER A 273 -28.37 -7.99 -11.34
C SER A 273 -27.22 -8.46 -10.45
N THR A 274 -26.27 -7.57 -10.14
CA THR A 274 -25.14 -7.88 -9.23
C THR A 274 -25.60 -8.41 -7.88
N PRO A 275 -26.56 -7.77 -7.18
CA PRO A 275 -27.04 -8.28 -5.90
C PRO A 275 -27.65 -9.69 -6.00
N GLU A 276 -28.42 -9.97 -7.05
CA GLU A 276 -29.05 -11.28 -7.26
C GLU A 276 -28.01 -12.36 -7.58
N ALA A 277 -27.00 -12.05 -8.41
CA ALA A 277 -25.91 -12.98 -8.71
C ALA A 277 -25.02 -13.24 -7.49
N LEU A 278 -24.77 -12.23 -6.65
CA LEU A 278 -24.04 -12.37 -5.39
C LEU A 278 -24.77 -13.31 -4.40
N GLU A 279 -26.10 -13.36 -4.44
CA GLU A 279 -26.89 -14.26 -3.61
C GLU A 279 -26.64 -15.74 -3.91
N LEU A 280 -26.39 -16.07 -5.18
CA LEU A 280 -26.11 -17.45 -5.60
C LEU A 280 -24.79 -17.99 -5.03
N ILE A 281 -23.86 -17.10 -4.73
CA ILE A 281 -22.53 -17.43 -4.19
C ILE A 281 -22.43 -17.14 -2.67
N GLY A 282 -23.58 -17.02 -2.00
CA GLY A 282 -23.66 -17.01 -0.54
C GLY A 282 -23.66 -15.62 0.13
N PHE A 283 -23.56 -14.51 -0.62
CA PHE A 283 -23.77 -13.19 -0.06
C PHE A 283 -25.28 -12.91 0.04
N THR A 284 -25.85 -12.96 1.24
CA THR A 284 -27.31 -12.85 1.42
C THR A 284 -27.71 -11.60 2.19
N GLY A 285 -28.96 -11.15 2.04
CA GLY A 285 -29.45 -9.97 2.74
C GLY A 285 -28.72 -8.69 2.31
N ASP A 286 -28.17 -7.98 3.30
CA ASP A 286 -27.44 -6.72 3.10
C ASP A 286 -26.04 -6.94 2.52
N ASP A 287 -25.46 -8.14 2.69
CA ASP A 287 -24.14 -8.49 2.13
C ASP A 287 -24.14 -8.54 0.59
N ARG A 288 -25.32 -8.47 -0.06
CA ARG A 288 -25.44 -8.33 -1.52
C ARG A 288 -25.05 -6.94 -2.03
N TYR A 289 -24.94 -5.96 -1.13
CA TYR A 289 -24.52 -4.59 -1.41
C TYR A 289 -23.14 -4.32 -0.79
N ALA A 290 -22.53 -3.19 -1.14
CA ALA A 290 -21.23 -2.81 -0.57
C ALA A 290 -21.31 -2.72 0.97
N THR A 291 -20.35 -3.36 1.64
CA THR A 291 -20.25 -3.44 3.10
C THR A 291 -19.04 -2.69 3.65
N THR A 292 -18.02 -2.48 2.81
CA THR A 292 -16.77 -1.79 3.15
C THR A 292 -16.86 -0.26 3.00
N THR A 293 -17.90 0.22 2.34
CA THR A 293 -18.18 1.63 2.09
C THR A 293 -19.70 1.81 1.93
N HIS A 294 -20.15 3.05 1.86
CA HIS A 294 -21.56 3.39 1.69
C HIS A 294 -21.73 4.48 0.63
N PRO A 295 -22.88 4.54 -0.05
CA PRO A 295 -23.25 5.66 -0.89
C PRO A 295 -23.16 6.97 -0.10
N PHE A 296 -22.81 8.04 -0.81
CA PHE A 296 -22.80 9.37 -0.25
C PHE A 296 -24.22 9.94 -0.22
N ASP A 297 -24.62 10.57 0.90
CA ASP A 297 -25.90 11.25 0.95
C ASP A 297 -25.88 12.54 0.12
N THR A 298 -26.62 12.52 -0.99
CA THR A 298 -26.72 13.69 -1.89
C THR A 298 -27.65 14.78 -1.36
N ASP A 299 -28.37 14.56 -0.25
CA ASP A 299 -29.20 15.58 0.38
C ASP A 299 -28.34 16.69 1.00
N GLN A 300 -28.38 17.87 0.40
CA GLN A 300 -27.68 19.05 0.92
C GLN A 300 -28.16 19.47 2.32
N ALA A 301 -29.33 18.99 2.78
CA ALA A 301 -29.85 19.26 4.11
C ALA A 301 -29.15 18.46 5.23
N THR A 302 -28.50 17.34 4.92
CA THR A 302 -27.85 16.51 5.95
C THR A 302 -26.45 16.99 6.31
N GLY A 303 -25.88 17.90 5.52
CA GLY A 303 -24.59 18.55 5.82
C GLY A 303 -23.37 17.66 5.61
N GLU A 304 -23.55 16.44 5.07
CA GLU A 304 -22.43 15.57 4.68
C GLU A 304 -21.70 16.10 3.43
N ALA A 305 -22.37 16.98 2.67
CA ALA A 305 -21.86 17.63 1.46
C ALA A 305 -20.96 18.88 1.68
N SER A 306 -20.64 19.25 2.94
CA SER A 306 -19.90 20.48 3.27
C SER A 306 -18.52 20.26 3.89
#